data_AF-A0A8W8NJ16-F1
#
_entry.id   AF-A0A8W8NJ16-F1
#
_cell.length_a   1.000
_cell.length_b   1.000
_cell.length_c   1.000
_cell.angle_alpha   90.00
_cell.angle_beta   90.00
_cell.angle_gamma   90.00
#
_symmetry.space_group_name_H-M   'P 1'
#
loop_
_entity.id
_entity.type
_entity.pdbx_description
1 polymer ?
#
loop_
_entity_poly.entity_id
_entity_poly.type
_entity_poly.pdbx_seq_one_letter_code
_entity_poly.pdbx_strand_id
1 'polypeptide(L)'
;MLGCDYNYIFCLLIFLWASFGSIYSKCLQNNGSCCVNYYRDVESRLCKPCNGSFGVNCSFSCPKEYFGHGCREKCYCINTETCDSKIGCVARNYSMEPDQKNISDSSTINMIVYVILIVGCFLTITILGTVMYFQFIKRDIRR
;
A
#
# COMPACT_ATOMS: atom_id res chain seq x y z
N MET A 1 -1.23 -33.13 -30.89
CA MET A 1 -2.45 -32.39 -30.46
C MET A 1 -2.27 -31.80 -29.05
N LEU A 2 -1.23 -30.98 -28.80
CA LEU A 2 -0.96 -30.38 -27.47
C LEU A 2 -0.50 -28.91 -27.57
N GLY A 3 -0.89 -28.20 -28.65
CA GLY A 3 -0.41 -26.84 -28.95
C GLY A 3 -1.39 -25.70 -28.66
N CYS A 4 -2.64 -25.98 -28.27
CA CYS A 4 -3.67 -24.95 -28.08
C CYS A 4 -3.90 -24.55 -26.61
N ASP A 5 -3.49 -25.38 -25.64
CA ASP A 5 -3.77 -25.14 -24.21
C ASP A 5 -2.80 -24.14 -23.57
N TYR A 6 -1.57 -24.05 -24.08
CA TYR A 6 -0.53 -23.17 -23.54
C TYR A 6 -0.84 -21.68 -23.77
N ASN A 7 -1.48 -21.37 -24.91
CA ASN A 7 -1.90 -20.00 -25.24
C ASN A 7 -3.04 -19.51 -24.35
N TYR A 8 -3.95 -20.41 -23.93
CA TYR A 8 -5.08 -20.05 -23.09
C TYR A 8 -4.65 -19.73 -21.65
N ILE A 9 -3.74 -20.53 -21.08
CA ILE A 9 -3.19 -20.29 -19.74
C ILE A 9 -2.37 -18.99 -19.71
N PHE A 10 -1.56 -18.74 -20.73
CA PHE A 10 -0.78 -17.49 -20.85
C PHE A 10 -1.70 -16.27 -20.97
N CYS A 11 -2.76 -16.35 -21.77
CA CYS A 11 -3.78 -15.32 -21.86
C CYS A 11 -4.51 -15.11 -20.52
N LEU A 12 -4.94 -16.16 -19.82
CA LEU A 12 -5.61 -16.03 -18.52
C LEU A 12 -4.71 -15.37 -17.47
N LEU A 13 -3.41 -15.66 -17.45
CA LEU A 13 -2.46 -15.00 -16.54
C LEU A 13 -2.28 -13.52 -16.86
N ILE A 14 -2.26 -13.15 -18.15
CA ILE A 14 -2.24 -11.75 -18.59
C ILE A 14 -3.53 -11.02 -18.23
N PHE A 15 -4.69 -11.65 -18.42
CA PHE A 15 -6.00 -11.09 -18.04
C PHE A 15 -6.12 -10.90 -16.52
N LEU A 16 -5.58 -11.83 -15.72
CA LEU A 16 -5.54 -11.70 -14.26
C LEU A 16 -4.58 -10.58 -13.82
N TRP A 17 -3.38 -10.49 -14.40
CA TRP A 17 -2.45 -9.37 -14.13
C TRP A 17 -3.01 -8.00 -14.54
N ALA A 18 -3.72 -7.92 -15.67
CA ALA A 18 -4.39 -6.71 -16.11
C ALA A 18 -5.53 -6.30 -15.17
N SER A 19 -6.22 -7.27 -14.56
CA SER A 19 -7.28 -7.03 -13.57
C SER A 19 -6.74 -6.53 -12.22
N PHE A 20 -5.50 -6.92 -11.84
CA PHE A 20 -4.82 -6.36 -10.67
C PHE A 20 -4.23 -4.95 -10.93
N GLY A 21 -4.24 -4.46 -12.17
CA GLY A 21 -3.70 -3.15 -12.56
C GLY A 21 -4.57 -1.94 -12.23
N SER A 22 -5.74 -2.12 -11.62
CA SER A 22 -6.66 -1.01 -11.31
C SER A 22 -7.29 -1.21 -9.95
N ILE A 23 -6.70 -0.64 -8.90
CA ILE A 23 -7.38 0.06 -7.78
C ILE A 23 -6.27 0.70 -6.94
N TYR A 24 -5.76 1.87 -7.35
CA TYR A 24 -5.42 2.92 -6.40
C TYR A 24 -5.75 4.24 -7.09
N SER A 25 -6.91 4.81 -6.78
CA SER A 25 -7.21 6.19 -7.14
C SER A 25 -6.29 7.11 -6.33
N LYS A 26 -5.07 7.33 -6.81
CA LYS A 26 -4.31 8.51 -6.40
C LYS A 26 -5.00 9.70 -7.05
N CYS A 27 -5.29 10.74 -6.27
CA CYS A 27 -5.63 12.03 -6.86
C CYS A 27 -4.55 12.41 -7.88
N LEU A 28 -4.89 12.37 -9.17
CA LEU A 28 -4.03 12.87 -10.24
C LEU A 28 -4.24 14.38 -10.30
N GLN A 29 -3.37 15.13 -9.62
CA GLN A 29 -3.38 16.59 -9.73
C GLN A 29 -2.25 17.03 -10.66
N ASN A 30 -2.63 17.47 -11.86
CA ASN A 30 -1.75 17.83 -12.98
C ASN A 30 -0.79 19.02 -12.73
N ASN A 31 -0.76 19.61 -11.52
CA ASN A 31 -0.10 20.89 -11.28
C ASN A 31 0.78 20.94 -10.02
N GLY A 32 1.19 19.79 -9.49
CA GLY A 32 2.08 19.72 -8.31
C GLY A 32 1.43 20.10 -6.97
N SER A 33 0.12 20.35 -6.93
CA SER A 33 -0.64 20.55 -5.71
C SER A 33 -1.08 19.22 -5.08
N CYS A 34 -1.09 19.18 -3.75
CA CYS A 34 -1.58 18.02 -3.00
C CYS A 34 -3.11 18.04 -2.89
N CYS A 35 -3.70 16.85 -2.72
CA CYS A 35 -5.14 16.71 -2.57
C CYS A 35 -5.67 17.37 -1.29
N VAL A 36 -6.98 17.60 -1.21
CA VAL A 36 -7.60 18.18 -0.01
C VAL A 36 -7.30 17.30 1.21
N ASN A 37 -6.96 17.93 2.34
CA ASN A 37 -6.45 17.28 3.56
C ASN A 37 -5.05 16.67 3.42
N TYR A 38 -4.28 17.09 2.42
CA TYR A 38 -2.85 16.82 2.33
C TYR A 38 -2.08 18.13 2.15
N TYR A 39 -0.84 18.15 2.64
CA TYR A 39 0.10 19.25 2.42
C TYR A 39 1.38 18.72 1.76
N ARG A 40 2.04 19.61 1.02
CA ARG A 40 3.31 19.29 0.38
C ARG A 40 4.44 19.46 1.38
N ASP A 41 5.08 18.36 1.72
CA ASP A 41 6.26 18.37 2.55
C ASP A 41 7.46 18.90 1.78
N VAL A 42 8.21 19.85 2.35
CA VAL A 42 9.31 20.53 1.65
C VAL A 42 10.50 19.59 1.43
N GLU A 43 10.76 18.72 2.40
CA GLU A 43 11.91 17.82 2.41
C GLU A 43 11.69 16.62 1.48
N SER A 44 10.61 15.86 1.70
CA SER A 44 10.33 14.66 0.90
C SER A 44 9.70 14.98 -0.46
N ARG A 45 9.18 16.21 -0.66
CA ARG A 45 8.36 16.60 -1.83
C ARG A 45 7.12 15.71 -2.03
N LEU A 46 6.73 14.96 -0.99
CA LEU A 46 5.57 14.09 -0.99
C LEU A 46 4.38 14.81 -0.35
N CYS A 47 3.18 14.36 -0.71
CA CYS A 47 1.95 14.81 -0.06
C CYS A 47 1.75 14.03 1.22
N LYS A 48 1.89 14.71 2.37
CA LYS A 48 1.63 14.13 3.68
C LYS A 48 0.18 14.45 4.11
N PRO A 49 -0.50 13.52 4.80
CA PRO A 49 -1.85 13.75 5.30
C PRO A 49 -1.85 14.83 6.38
N CYS A 50 -2.89 15.66 6.39
CA CYS A 50 -3.18 16.59 7.47
C CYS A 50 -3.73 15.83 8.67
N ASN A 51 -2.94 15.70 9.74
CA ASN A 51 -3.41 15.13 11.00
C ASN A 51 -3.68 16.25 12.00
N GLY A 52 -4.87 16.30 12.61
CA GLY A 52 -5.31 17.41 13.46
C GLY A 52 -5.68 18.70 12.74
N SER A 53 -5.80 18.62 11.41
CA SER A 53 -6.15 19.74 10.55
C SER A 53 -6.81 19.23 9.26
N PHE A 54 -7.49 20.13 8.55
CA PHE A 54 -8.21 19.84 7.33
C PHE A 54 -8.13 21.01 6.33
N GLY A 55 -8.60 20.75 5.11
CA GLY A 55 -8.58 21.70 3.99
C GLY A 55 -7.32 21.60 3.13
N VAL A 56 -7.17 22.56 2.22
CA VAL A 56 -6.00 22.65 1.34
C VAL A 56 -4.78 23.05 2.17
N ASN A 57 -3.68 22.30 2.06
CA ASN A 57 -2.45 22.52 2.85
C ASN A 57 -2.69 22.59 4.36
N CYS A 58 -3.70 21.88 4.87
CA CYS A 58 -4.00 21.85 6.31
C CYS A 58 -4.34 23.21 6.93
N SER A 59 -4.94 24.13 6.15
CA SER A 59 -5.18 25.51 6.58
C SER A 59 -6.13 25.67 7.76
N PHE A 60 -6.96 24.67 8.05
CA PHE A 60 -7.95 24.71 9.13
C PHE A 60 -7.62 23.69 10.22
N SER A 61 -7.62 24.10 11.48
CA SER A 61 -7.50 23.18 12.62
C SER A 61 -8.78 22.40 12.84
N CYS A 62 -8.69 21.19 13.40
CA CYS A 62 -9.89 20.42 13.69
C CYS A 62 -10.83 21.13 14.67
N PRO A 63 -12.16 21.05 14.44
CA PRO A 63 -13.13 21.47 15.43
C PRO A 63 -12.99 20.65 16.71
N LYS A 64 -13.45 21.22 17.83
CA LYS A 64 -13.50 20.51 19.11
C LYS A 64 -14.32 19.22 18.94
N GLU A 65 -13.87 18.16 19.61
CA GLU A 65 -14.41 16.79 19.50
C GLU A 65 -14.02 16.02 18.24
N TYR A 66 -13.19 16.55 17.34
CA TYR A 66 -12.73 15.83 16.15
C TYR A 66 -11.21 15.70 16.09
N PHE A 67 -10.75 14.59 15.55
CA PHE A 67 -9.33 14.26 15.42
C PHE A 67 -9.03 13.48 14.13
N GLY A 68 -7.76 13.15 13.93
CA GLY A 68 -7.31 12.27 12.85
C GLY A 68 -7.14 12.99 11.51
N HIS A 69 -7.07 12.20 10.43
CA HIS A 69 -6.86 12.71 9.08
C HIS A 69 -8.07 13.49 8.57
N GLY A 70 -7.87 14.79 8.32
CA GLY A 70 -8.95 15.67 7.84
C GLY A 70 -10.11 15.80 8.83
N CYS A 71 -9.87 15.58 10.13
CA CYS A 71 -10.86 15.73 11.21
C CYS A 71 -12.12 14.88 11.02
N ARG A 72 -11.95 13.69 10.42
CA ARG A 72 -13.07 12.77 10.13
C ARG A 72 -13.45 11.90 11.31
N GLU A 73 -12.61 11.84 12.34
CA GLU A 73 -12.82 10.99 13.50
C GLU A 73 -13.36 11.83 14.65
N LYS A 74 -14.36 11.30 15.38
CA LYS A 74 -14.94 11.97 16.54
C LYS A 74 -14.33 11.40 17.82
N CYS A 75 -13.91 12.27 18.72
CA CYS A 75 -13.44 11.92 20.05
C CYS A 75 -14.60 11.42 20.93
N TYR A 76 -14.43 10.23 21.49
CA TYR A 76 -15.32 9.65 22.50
C TYR A 76 -14.55 9.40 23.80
N CYS A 77 -14.06 10.49 24.38
CA CYS A 77 -13.16 10.43 25.53
C CYS A 77 -13.94 10.34 26.84
N ILE A 78 -13.37 9.69 27.85
CA ILE A 78 -13.90 9.72 29.22
C ILE A 78 -13.54 11.04 29.92
N ASN A 79 -14.24 11.42 30.99
CA ASN A 79 -14.10 12.74 31.65
C ASN A 79 -12.67 13.10 32.11
N THR A 80 -11.79 12.12 32.26
CA THR A 80 -10.39 12.25 32.66
C THR A 80 -9.43 12.52 31.49
N GLU A 81 -9.93 12.46 30.26
CA GLU A 81 -9.17 12.62 29.03
C GLU A 81 -9.52 13.95 28.34
N THR A 82 -8.63 14.38 27.45
CA THR A 82 -8.83 15.54 26.59
C THR A 82 -8.71 15.10 25.14
N CYS A 83 -9.56 15.65 24.27
CA CYS A 83 -9.50 15.40 22.84
C CYS A 83 -8.39 16.24 22.21
N ASP A 84 -7.27 15.60 21.91
CA ASP A 84 -6.21 16.13 21.05
C ASP A 84 -6.58 15.96 19.57
N SER A 85 -6.38 17.01 18.79
CA SER A 85 -6.73 17.01 17.36
C SER A 85 -5.95 15.99 16.53
N LYS A 86 -4.72 15.62 16.90
CA LYS A 86 -3.87 14.70 16.13
C LYS A 86 -4.05 13.25 16.54
N ILE A 87 -4.19 13.00 17.84
CA ILE A 87 -4.14 11.65 18.42
C ILE A 87 -5.53 11.17 18.84
N GLY A 88 -6.44 12.09 19.18
CA GLY A 88 -7.73 11.76 19.77
C GLY A 88 -7.68 11.87 21.30
N CYS A 89 -8.18 10.88 22.02
CA CYS A 89 -8.28 10.96 23.48
C CYS A 89 -6.92 10.75 24.16
N VAL A 90 -6.45 11.76 24.87
CA VAL A 90 -5.21 11.70 25.65
C VAL A 90 -5.49 11.96 27.13
N ALA A 91 -4.86 11.18 28.00
CA ALA A 91 -4.96 11.39 29.44
C ALA A 91 -4.26 12.71 29.82
N ARG A 92 -4.86 13.48 30.74
CA ARG A 92 -4.33 14.79 31.17
C ARG A 92 -2.91 14.76 31.76
N ASN A 93 -2.36 13.57 32.05
CA ASN A 93 -1.03 13.40 32.63
C ASN A 93 0.09 13.13 31.60
N TYR A 94 -0.20 13.12 30.29
CA TYR A 94 0.81 12.90 29.24
C TYR A 94 0.86 14.09 28.28
N SER A 95 1.35 15.23 28.75
CA SER A 95 1.91 16.24 27.85
C SER A 95 3.41 15.97 27.66
N MET A 96 3.72 15.42 26.49
CA MET A 96 5.04 15.45 25.82
C MET A 96 6.11 14.48 26.34
N GLU A 97 6.05 13.23 25.86
CA GLU A 97 7.25 12.46 25.55
C GLU A 97 7.40 12.47 24.02
N PRO A 98 8.53 12.91 23.45
CA PRO A 98 8.74 12.86 22.02
C PRO A 98 8.93 11.40 21.60
N ASP A 99 7.93 10.82 20.94
CA ASP A 99 8.09 9.54 20.24
C ASP A 99 9.10 9.73 19.10
N GLN A 100 10.38 9.47 19.38
CA GLN A 100 11.33 9.09 18.34
C GLN A 100 10.95 7.69 17.86
N LYS A 101 9.86 7.62 17.10
CA LYS A 101 9.48 6.41 16.36
C LYS A 101 10.53 6.25 15.27
N ASN A 102 11.58 5.48 15.55
CA ASN A 102 12.41 4.87 14.52
C ASN A 102 11.51 3.92 13.74
N ILE A 103 10.78 4.48 12.77
CA ILE A 103 10.01 3.74 11.78
C ILE A 103 11.04 3.13 10.82
N SER A 104 11.59 1.98 11.20
CA SER A 104 11.77 0.92 10.22
C SER A 104 10.37 0.36 9.97
N ASP A 105 9.73 0.82 8.89
CA ASP A 105 8.44 0.31 8.40
C ASP A 105 8.57 -1.19 8.11
N SER A 106 8.38 -2.00 9.15
CA SER A 106 8.35 -3.46 9.15
C SER A 106 7.22 -4.00 8.26
N SER A 107 6.24 -3.16 7.91
CA SER A 107 5.10 -3.53 7.07
C SER A 107 5.43 -3.61 5.57
N THR A 108 6.31 -2.77 5.03
CA THR A 108 6.67 -2.79 3.60
C THR A 108 7.66 -3.89 3.23
N ILE A 109 8.57 -4.24 4.16
CA ILE A 109 9.61 -5.26 3.90
C ILE A 109 8.98 -6.64 3.73
N ASN A 110 8.03 -7.01 4.59
CA ASN A 110 7.35 -8.30 4.51
C ASN A 110 6.61 -8.46 3.17
N MET A 111 5.96 -7.41 2.69
CA MET A 111 5.24 -7.43 1.41
C MET A 111 6.18 -7.64 0.23
N ILE A 112 7.34 -6.96 0.20
CA ILE A 112 8.35 -7.12 -0.85
C ILE A 112 8.95 -8.54 -0.83
N VAL A 113 9.23 -9.09 0.35
CA VAL A 113 9.78 -10.45 0.50
C VAL A 113 8.81 -11.50 -0.03
N TYR A 114 7.52 -11.39 0.28
CA TYR A 114 6.49 -12.30 -0.26
C TYR A 114 6.40 -12.25 -1.79
N VAL A 115 6.48 -11.05 -2.38
CA VAL A 115 6.44 -10.87 -3.84
C VAL A 115 7.63 -11.56 -4.52
N ILE A 116 8.84 -11.42 -3.98
CA ILE A 116 10.05 -12.06 -4.53
C ILE A 116 9.93 -13.59 -4.48
N LEU A 117 9.44 -14.14 -3.37
CA LEU A 117 9.25 -15.59 -3.22
C LEU A 117 8.26 -16.16 -4.24
N ILE A 118 7.13 -15.49 -4.47
CA ILE A 118 6.11 -15.93 -5.44
C ILE A 118 6.66 -15.91 -6.86
N VAL A 119 7.32 -14.81 -7.27
CA VAL A 119 7.91 -14.69 -8.61
C VAL A 119 9.00 -15.74 -8.82
N GLY A 120 9.86 -15.96 -7.82
CA GLY A 120 10.89 -16.98 -7.85
C GLY A 120 10.31 -18.39 -8.06
N CYS A 121 9.31 -18.77 -7.27
CA CYS A 121 8.64 -20.08 -7.40
C CYS A 121 7.96 -20.26 -8.76
N PHE A 122 7.37 -19.21 -9.33
CA PHE A 122 6.75 -19.31 -10.64
C PHE A 122 7.78 -19.57 -11.74
N LEU A 123 8.91 -18.84 -11.72
CA LEU A 123 10.00 -19.04 -12.69
C LEU A 123 10.61 -20.44 -12.58
N THR A 124 10.83 -20.96 -11.37
CA THR A 124 11.40 -22.30 -11.21
C THR A 124 10.46 -23.39 -11.73
N ILE A 125 9.16 -23.29 -11.48
CA ILE A 125 8.16 -24.26 -11.98
C ILE A 125 8.10 -24.25 -13.51
N THR A 126 8.11 -23.07 -14.14
CA THR A 126 8.08 -22.99 -15.61
C THR A 126 9.32 -23.61 -16.25
N ILE A 127 10.52 -23.33 -15.71
CA ILE A 127 11.78 -23.90 -16.20
C ILE A 127 11.81 -25.42 -16.03
N LEU A 128 11.38 -25.94 -14.87
CA LEU A 128 11.32 -27.39 -14.65
C LEU A 128 10.32 -28.06 -15.61
N GLY A 129 9.16 -27.43 -15.83
CA GLY A 129 8.15 -27.89 -16.78
C GLY A 129 8.69 -27.96 -18.21
N THR A 130 9.40 -26.93 -18.68
CA THR A 130 10.00 -26.95 -20.03
C THR A 130 11.10 -27.99 -20.15
N VAL A 131 11.97 -28.14 -19.15
CA VAL A 131 13.03 -29.17 -19.15
C VAL A 131 12.42 -30.57 -19.20
N MET A 132 11.41 -30.85 -18.37
CA MET A 132 10.73 -32.14 -18.37
C MET A 132 10.02 -32.42 -19.71
N TYR A 133 9.41 -31.40 -20.30
CA TYR A 133 8.77 -31.49 -21.61
C TYR A 133 9.79 -31.82 -22.71
N PHE A 134 10.93 -31.14 -22.76
CA PHE A 134 11.99 -31.44 -23.71
C PHE A 134 12.58 -32.84 -23.52
N GLN A 135 12.76 -33.27 -22.26
CA GLN A 135 13.19 -34.63 -21.94
C GLN A 135 12.16 -35.67 -22.42
N PHE A 136 10.87 -35.38 -22.31
CA PHE A 136 9.79 -36.23 -22.78
C PHE A 136 9.78 -36.35 -24.31
N ILE A 137 9.87 -35.23 -25.04
CA ILE A 137 9.98 -35.24 -26.51
C ILE A 137 11.21 -36.02 -26.96
N LYS A 138 12.36 -35.79 -26.32
CA LYS A 138 13.61 -36.49 -26.67
C LYS A 138 13.51 -38.00 -26.41
N ARG A 139 12.74 -38.41 -25.40
CA ARG A 139 12.46 -39.83 -25.13
C ARG A 139 11.55 -40.46 -26.19
N ASP A 140 10.54 -39.72 -26.65
CA ASP A 140 9.61 -40.20 -27.68
C ASP A 140 10.28 -40.32 -29.05
N ILE A 141 11.11 -39.36 -29.45
CA ILE A 141 11.89 -39.41 -30.71
C ILE A 141 12.90 -40.58 -30.73
N ARG A 142 13.38 -41.01 -29.55
CA ARG A 142 14.35 -42.11 -29.44
C ARG A 142 13.68 -43.50 -29.48
N ARG A 143 12.36 -43.58 -29.31
CA ARG A 143 11.61 -44.84 -29.35
C ARG A 143 11.05 -45.07 -30.76
#